data_AF-A0A929F699-F1
#
_entry.id   AF-A0A929F699-F1
#
_cell.length_a   1.000
_cell.length_b   1.000
_cell.length_c   1.000
_cell.angle_alpha   90.00
_cell.angle_beta   90.00
_cell.angle_gamma   90.00
#
_symmetry.space_group_name_H-M   'P 1'
#
loop_
_entity.id
_entity.type
_entity.pdbx_description
1 polymer ?
#
loop_
_entity_poly.entity_id
_entity_poly.type
_entity_poly.pdbx_seq_one_letter_code
_entity_poly.pdbx_strand_id
1 'polypeptide(L)'
;MLKRIPLAWLNLTHDRRRFATSLAGVGFAVLLMFMFNGFMNALYDSQLQLLNRFNGEIVIVNRLRTNMFVPRAFARRRLYQARAFEGVQDAYAMYISEVNWKNPENRKSRVVRVIAINPDEPVLNIPAIASHRQALKLPETALMDTQSRAEVGPIEAGIVSELADRRIRLVGTFTMGTDFASGNGNLIMSDQNFLRYFADRGPEEDKRSFATVDIGVVKLAPGTNVERMVKTLRDTLPNDVLVMARDGENGFVIRERKYWQENTNIGFVFSLLTSMGFFVGIILVYQILYTDVADHWAEYATLKAMGYKNGYLLGVVMQEALILSVLGFIPGVLVSQLLYTAAGNATGLFFQMTPERITNLLIATFIMCLVSGAIAVRKVQTTDPADVF
;
A
#
# COMPACT_ATOMS: atom_id res chain seq x y z
N MET A 1 1.24 -30.05 35.72
CA MET A 1 1.65 -29.90 34.30
C MET A 1 2.51 -31.10 33.88
N LEU A 2 2.00 -32.33 34.05
CA LEU A 2 2.73 -33.56 33.73
C LEU A 2 2.71 -33.82 32.21
N LYS A 3 3.84 -34.27 31.67
CA LYS A 3 4.04 -34.81 30.31
C LYS A 3 2.81 -35.60 29.84
N ARG A 4 1.91 -34.96 29.11
CA ARG A 4 0.89 -35.64 28.31
C ARG A 4 1.49 -35.88 26.93
N ILE A 5 1.30 -37.08 26.41
CA ILE A 5 1.68 -37.43 25.04
C ILE A 5 1.06 -36.37 24.11
N PRO A 6 1.82 -35.75 23.19
CA PRO A 6 1.33 -34.68 22.33
C PRO A 6 0.43 -35.27 21.23
N LEU A 7 -0.76 -35.73 21.63
CA LEU A 7 -1.73 -36.43 20.77
C LEU A 7 -2.05 -35.60 19.52
N ALA A 8 -2.35 -34.30 19.67
CA ALA A 8 -2.62 -33.41 18.54
C ALA A 8 -1.50 -33.38 17.48
N TRP A 9 -0.24 -33.35 17.92
CA TRP A 9 0.90 -33.39 17.00
C TRP A 9 1.03 -34.75 16.31
N LEU A 10 0.85 -35.82 17.08
CA LEU A 10 0.98 -37.19 16.57
C LEU A 10 -0.15 -37.53 15.59
N ASN A 11 -1.39 -37.14 15.87
CA ASN A 11 -2.54 -37.28 14.98
C ASN A 11 -2.27 -36.59 13.64
N LEU A 12 -1.91 -35.30 13.69
CA LEU A 12 -1.62 -34.52 12.50
C LEU A 12 -0.45 -35.09 11.68
N THR A 13 0.60 -35.58 12.33
CA THR A 13 1.82 -36.04 11.63
C THR A 13 1.81 -37.52 11.26
N HIS A 14 0.80 -38.28 11.69
CA HIS A 14 0.66 -39.70 11.38
C HIS A 14 0.53 -39.92 9.87
N ASP A 15 -0.37 -39.19 9.21
CA ASP A 15 -0.47 -39.15 7.75
C ASP A 15 0.18 -37.89 7.19
N ARG A 16 1.43 -38.04 6.73
CA ARG A 16 2.21 -36.94 6.13
C ARG A 16 1.56 -36.33 4.89
N ARG A 17 0.80 -37.10 4.10
CA ARG A 17 0.12 -36.58 2.90
C ARG A 17 -1.04 -35.71 3.31
N ARG A 18 -1.86 -36.18 4.25
CA ARG A 18 -2.97 -35.41 4.81
C ARG A 18 -2.49 -34.16 5.53
N PHE A 19 -1.40 -34.26 6.27
CA PHE A 19 -0.80 -33.10 6.92
C PHE A 19 -0.38 -32.03 5.90
N ALA A 20 0.29 -32.45 4.82
CA ALA A 20 0.71 -31.56 3.75
C ALA A 20 -0.49 -30.90 3.04
N THR A 21 -1.56 -31.65 2.74
CA THR A 21 -2.78 -31.07 2.14
C THR A 21 -3.49 -30.12 3.09
N SER A 22 -3.45 -30.39 4.40
CA SER A 22 -4.02 -29.51 5.44
C SER A 22 -3.26 -28.19 5.53
N LEU A 23 -1.94 -28.25 5.56
CA LEU A 23 -1.05 -27.08 5.51
C LEU A 23 -1.26 -26.27 4.24
N ALA A 24 -1.39 -26.94 3.09
CA ALA A 24 -1.67 -26.29 1.81
C ALA A 24 -3.04 -25.61 1.80
N GLY A 25 -4.07 -26.24 2.37
CA GLY A 25 -5.41 -25.66 2.48
C GLY A 25 -5.43 -24.39 3.34
N VAL A 26 -4.83 -24.44 4.54
CA VAL A 26 -4.68 -23.25 5.40
C VAL A 26 -3.82 -22.19 4.70
N GLY A 27 -2.67 -22.59 4.14
CA GLY A 27 -1.77 -21.68 3.43
C GLY A 27 -2.41 -21.00 2.24
N PHE A 28 -3.30 -21.69 1.51
CA PHE A 28 -4.06 -21.12 0.41
C PHE A 28 -5.08 -20.08 0.89
N ALA A 29 -5.82 -20.36 1.97
CA ALA A 29 -6.74 -19.39 2.56
C ALA A 29 -6.00 -18.13 3.05
N VAL A 30 -4.86 -18.33 3.72
CA VAL A 30 -3.95 -17.25 4.15
C VAL A 30 -3.48 -16.44 2.95
N LEU A 31 -3.04 -17.12 1.88
CA LEU A 31 -2.61 -16.48 0.64
C LEU A 31 -3.72 -15.61 0.03
N LEU A 32 -4.96 -16.10 -0.05
CA LEU A 32 -6.07 -15.33 -0.60
C LEU A 32 -6.34 -14.06 0.23
N MET A 33 -6.37 -14.20 1.56
CA MET A 33 -6.55 -13.06 2.47
C MET A 33 -5.42 -12.03 2.31
N PHE A 34 -4.16 -12.48 2.22
CA PHE A 34 -3.03 -11.61 1.93
C PHE A 34 -3.17 -10.95 0.56
N MET A 35 -3.52 -11.68 -0.50
CA MET A 35 -3.61 -11.08 -1.84
C MET A 35 -4.67 -9.99 -1.89
N PHE A 36 -5.88 -10.23 -1.38
CA PHE A 36 -6.94 -9.23 -1.39
C PHE A 36 -6.63 -8.02 -0.50
N ASN A 37 -6.13 -8.25 0.72
CA ASN A 37 -5.73 -7.16 1.60
C ASN A 37 -4.51 -6.39 1.04
N GLY A 38 -3.58 -7.11 0.40
CA GLY A 38 -2.39 -6.58 -0.25
C GLY A 38 -2.70 -5.63 -1.38
N PHE A 39 -3.61 -6.01 -2.29
CA PHE A 39 -4.06 -5.12 -3.37
C PHE A 39 -4.74 -3.86 -2.83
N MET A 40 -5.63 -4.02 -1.84
CA MET A 40 -6.29 -2.89 -1.19
C MET A 40 -5.27 -1.91 -0.58
N ASN A 41 -4.30 -2.44 0.15
CA ASN A 41 -3.26 -1.64 0.77
C ASN A 41 -2.31 -1.01 -0.25
N ALA A 42 -1.92 -1.76 -1.28
CA ALA A 42 -1.05 -1.26 -2.33
C ALA A 42 -1.68 -0.08 -3.05
N LEU A 43 -3.00 -0.11 -3.28
CA LEU A 43 -3.72 1.06 -3.77
C LEU A 43 -3.53 2.26 -2.84
N TYR A 44 -3.84 2.13 -1.55
CA TYR A 44 -3.79 3.27 -0.63
C TYR A 44 -2.38 3.79 -0.35
N ASP A 45 -1.41 2.89 -0.16
CA ASP A 45 -0.04 3.28 0.15
C ASP A 45 0.67 3.89 -1.07
N SER A 46 0.35 3.42 -2.29
CA SER A 46 0.94 3.98 -3.51
C SER A 46 0.59 5.46 -3.68
N GLN A 47 -0.65 5.86 -3.39
CA GLN A 47 -1.08 7.27 -3.48
C GLN A 47 -0.29 8.20 -2.56
N LEU A 48 0.27 7.66 -1.48
CA LEU A 48 0.99 8.42 -0.46
C LEU A 48 2.49 8.52 -0.74
N GLN A 49 3.01 7.80 -1.74
CA GLN A 49 4.46 7.75 -1.98
C GLN A 49 5.06 9.12 -2.24
N LEU A 50 4.41 9.95 -3.05
CA LEU A 50 4.91 11.30 -3.33
C LEU A 50 4.93 12.17 -2.06
N LEU A 51 3.89 12.10 -1.23
CA LEU A 51 3.83 12.84 0.05
C LEU A 51 4.96 12.39 1.00
N ASN A 52 5.23 11.08 1.03
CA ASN A 52 6.30 10.51 1.84
C ASN A 52 7.69 10.98 1.40
N ARG A 53 7.83 11.49 0.17
CA ARG A 53 9.08 12.09 -0.34
C ARG A 53 9.19 13.59 -0.09
N PHE A 54 8.19 14.26 0.47
CA PHE A 54 8.31 15.69 0.76
C PHE A 54 9.38 15.97 1.81
N ASN A 55 10.21 16.99 1.56
CA ASN A 55 11.16 17.51 2.53
C ASN A 55 10.57 18.73 3.25
N GLY A 56 9.48 18.50 3.98
CA GLY A 56 8.82 19.53 4.77
C GLY A 56 7.73 18.95 5.66
N GLU A 57 7.45 19.63 6.75
CA GLU A 57 6.52 19.19 7.79
C GLU A 57 5.11 19.73 7.57
N ILE A 58 4.95 20.77 6.74
CA ILE A 58 3.67 21.42 6.45
C ILE A 58 3.43 21.44 4.94
N VAL A 59 2.19 21.17 4.55
CA VAL A 59 1.72 21.19 3.17
C VAL A 59 0.69 22.31 3.01
N ILE A 60 0.88 23.12 1.97
CA ILE A 60 -0.05 24.17 1.55
C ILE A 60 -0.61 23.79 0.19
N VAL A 61 -1.94 23.72 0.08
CA VAL A 61 -2.64 23.46 -1.18
C VAL A 61 -3.78 24.45 -1.36
N ASN A 62 -4.32 24.56 -2.57
CA ASN A 62 -5.57 25.30 -2.78
C ASN A 62 -6.70 24.71 -1.92
N ARG A 63 -7.52 25.55 -1.28
CA ARG A 63 -8.61 25.09 -0.40
C ARG A 63 -9.68 24.25 -1.10
N LEU A 64 -9.90 24.49 -2.39
CA LEU A 64 -10.86 23.73 -3.22
C LEU A 64 -10.29 22.39 -3.71
N ARG A 65 -9.05 22.06 -3.38
CA ARG A 65 -8.42 20.79 -3.74
C ARG A 65 -8.98 19.66 -2.86
N THR A 66 -9.65 18.69 -3.49
CA THR A 66 -10.25 17.55 -2.78
C THR A 66 -9.24 16.45 -2.49
N ASN A 67 -8.32 16.18 -3.42
CA ASN A 67 -7.22 15.22 -3.30
C ASN A 67 -5.94 15.75 -3.95
N MET A 68 -4.81 15.04 -3.84
CA MET A 68 -3.53 15.50 -4.39
C MET A 68 -3.54 15.69 -5.92
N PHE A 69 -4.47 15.08 -6.65
CA PHE A 69 -4.43 14.95 -8.10
C PHE A 69 -5.33 15.94 -8.84
N VAL A 70 -6.38 16.47 -8.19
CA VAL A 70 -7.25 17.48 -8.82
C VAL A 70 -6.44 18.77 -9.05
N PRO A 71 -6.24 19.22 -10.30
CA PRO A 71 -5.40 20.37 -10.61
C PRO A 71 -6.07 21.65 -10.10
N ARG A 72 -5.62 22.14 -8.94
CA ARG A 72 -6.02 23.42 -8.37
C ARG A 72 -4.79 24.16 -7.88
N ALA A 73 -4.32 25.10 -8.70
CA ALA A 73 -3.21 25.94 -8.33
C ALA A 73 -3.65 27.06 -7.35
N PHE A 74 -2.71 27.61 -6.60
CA PHE A 74 -2.91 28.79 -5.76
C PHE A 74 -1.77 29.79 -5.97
N ALA A 75 -1.93 31.02 -5.50
CA ALA A 75 -0.93 32.06 -5.70
C ALA A 75 0.40 31.72 -5.02
N ARG A 76 1.51 31.72 -5.77
CA ARG A 76 2.87 31.46 -5.24
C ARG A 76 3.26 32.41 -4.11
N ARG A 77 2.69 33.62 -4.10
CA ARG A 77 2.84 34.62 -3.02
C ARG A 77 2.58 34.03 -1.62
N ARG A 78 1.70 33.04 -1.49
CA ARG A 78 1.39 32.37 -0.21
C ARG A 78 2.62 31.69 0.39
N LEU A 79 3.51 31.14 -0.44
CA LEU A 79 4.76 30.52 0.02
C LEU A 79 5.74 31.57 0.54
N TYR A 80 5.87 32.71 -0.14
CA TYR A 80 6.68 33.83 0.35
C TYR A 80 6.15 34.40 1.66
N GLN A 81 4.82 34.49 1.81
CA GLN A 81 4.19 34.87 3.08
C GLN A 81 4.50 33.86 4.19
N ALA A 82 4.43 32.56 3.91
CA ALA A 82 4.78 31.52 4.88
C ALA A 82 6.26 31.60 5.31
N ARG A 83 7.18 31.91 4.40
CA ARG A 83 8.62 32.11 4.70
C ARG A 83 8.91 33.28 5.64
N ALA A 84 7.98 34.23 5.79
CA ALA A 84 8.17 35.38 6.66
C ALA A 84 7.97 35.06 8.15
N PHE A 85 7.45 33.87 8.50
CA PHE A 85 7.21 33.48 9.88
C PHE A 85 8.48 32.92 10.54
N GLU A 86 8.75 33.37 11.75
CA GLU A 86 9.82 32.81 12.58
C GLU A 86 9.56 31.31 12.83
N GLY A 87 10.59 30.48 12.62
CA GLY A 87 10.49 29.02 12.68
C GLY A 87 10.20 28.34 11.35
N VAL A 88 9.89 29.08 10.28
CA VAL A 88 9.88 28.55 8.91
C VAL A 88 11.28 28.68 8.31
N GLN A 89 11.92 27.56 7.97
CA GLN A 89 13.22 27.55 7.32
C GLN A 89 13.10 27.89 5.83
N ASP A 90 12.17 27.25 5.13
CA ASP A 90 11.89 27.53 3.72
C ASP A 90 10.48 27.08 3.32
N ALA A 91 9.97 27.58 2.20
CA ALA A 91 8.74 27.11 1.57
C ALA A 91 8.95 26.95 0.06
N TYR A 92 8.82 25.72 -0.39
CA TYR A 92 9.13 25.30 -1.74
C TYR A 92 7.88 25.18 -2.61
N ALA A 93 8.04 25.52 -3.88
CA ALA A 93 7.01 25.37 -4.90
C ALA A 93 7.15 24.02 -5.61
N MET A 94 6.03 23.33 -5.81
CA MET A 94 5.95 22.14 -6.63
C MET A 94 4.76 22.22 -7.58
N TYR A 95 4.99 21.73 -8.80
CA TYR A 95 4.04 21.71 -9.89
C TYR A 95 3.78 20.27 -10.32
N ILE A 96 2.53 19.94 -10.62
CA ILE A 96 2.13 18.60 -11.05
C ILE A 96 1.24 18.71 -12.27
N SER A 97 1.53 17.91 -13.30
CA SER A 97 0.65 17.74 -14.45
C SER A 97 0.68 16.31 -14.94
N GLU A 98 -0.45 15.83 -15.45
CA GLU A 98 -0.51 14.61 -16.24
C GLU A 98 -0.29 14.96 -17.71
N VAL A 99 0.44 14.12 -18.43
CA VAL A 99 0.76 14.37 -19.84
C VAL A 99 1.06 13.08 -20.58
N ASN A 100 0.85 13.10 -21.89
CA ASN A 100 1.26 12.02 -22.77
C ASN A 100 2.78 11.98 -22.93
N TRP A 101 3.37 10.86 -22.55
CA TRP A 101 4.71 10.41 -22.90
C TRP A 101 4.61 9.44 -24.07
N LYS A 102 5.48 9.62 -25.07
CA LYS A 102 5.59 8.71 -26.20
C LYS A 102 6.65 7.68 -25.89
N ASN A 103 6.34 6.41 -26.05
CA ASN A 103 7.33 5.35 -25.93
C ASN A 103 8.36 5.48 -27.10
N PRO A 104 9.68 5.50 -26.81
CA PRO A 104 10.70 5.73 -27.84
C PRO A 104 10.80 4.59 -28.87
N GLU A 105 10.42 3.36 -28.50
CA GLU A 105 10.51 2.18 -29.37
C GLU A 105 9.24 2.00 -30.22
N ASN A 106 8.08 1.89 -29.57
CA ASN A 106 6.82 1.55 -30.24
C ASN A 106 5.94 2.77 -30.58
N ARG A 107 6.38 3.98 -30.20
CA ARG A 107 5.72 5.27 -30.49
C ARG A 107 4.30 5.43 -29.94
N LYS A 108 3.83 4.52 -29.08
CA LYS A 108 2.53 4.64 -28.41
C LYS A 108 2.60 5.68 -27.29
N SER A 109 1.54 6.47 -27.18
CA SER A 109 1.40 7.46 -26.10
C SER A 109 0.81 6.83 -24.84
N ARG A 110 1.39 7.17 -23.70
CA ARG A 110 0.95 6.76 -22.36
C ARG A 110 0.96 7.96 -21.44
N VAL A 111 -0.07 8.08 -20.60
CA VAL A 111 -0.12 9.15 -19.59
C VAL A 111 0.90 8.86 -18.51
N VAL A 112 1.72 9.85 -18.20
CA VAL A 112 2.67 9.88 -17.09
C VAL A 112 2.45 11.15 -16.27
N ARG A 113 2.83 11.10 -14.99
CA ARG A 113 2.82 12.29 -14.12
C ARG A 113 4.17 13.01 -14.18
N VAL A 114 4.11 14.29 -14.49
CA VAL A 114 5.23 15.21 -14.36
C VAL A 114 5.17 15.88 -13.01
N ILE A 115 6.29 15.82 -12.29
CA ILE A 115 6.55 16.54 -11.06
C ILE A 115 7.65 17.55 -11.37
N ALA A 116 7.38 18.83 -11.18
CA ALA A 116 8.35 19.87 -11.44
C ALA A 116 8.64 20.72 -10.21
N ILE A 117 9.92 20.97 -9.99
CA ILE A 117 10.47 21.68 -8.84
C ILE A 117 11.66 22.54 -9.30
N ASN A 118 12.07 23.50 -8.47
CA ASN A 118 13.36 24.15 -8.66
C ASN A 118 14.49 23.16 -8.28
N PRO A 119 15.40 22.77 -9.21
CA PRO A 119 16.48 21.81 -8.90
C PRO A 119 17.46 22.29 -7.83
N ASP A 120 17.54 23.60 -7.58
CA ASP A 120 18.39 24.17 -6.52
C ASP A 120 17.78 24.05 -5.12
N GLU A 121 16.48 23.75 -5.03
CA GLU A 121 15.74 23.61 -3.79
C GLU A 121 15.52 22.13 -3.44
N PRO A 122 15.75 21.70 -2.19
CA PRO A 122 15.57 20.31 -1.79
C PRO A 122 14.11 20.03 -1.46
N VAL A 123 13.20 20.15 -2.43
CA VAL A 123 11.74 20.01 -2.23
C VAL A 123 11.35 18.57 -1.90
N LEU A 124 12.03 17.61 -2.53
CA LEU A 124 11.81 16.17 -2.39
C LEU A 124 13.08 15.50 -1.87
N ASN A 125 12.92 14.55 -0.94
CA ASN A 125 13.96 13.67 -0.42
C ASN A 125 14.29 12.56 -1.44
N ILE A 126 14.74 12.95 -2.62
CA ILE A 126 15.16 12.07 -3.71
C ILE A 126 16.61 12.41 -4.10
N PRO A 127 17.59 11.57 -3.72
CA PRO A 127 19.02 11.86 -3.96
C PRO A 127 19.38 12.12 -5.44
N ALA A 128 18.70 11.43 -6.35
CA ALA A 128 18.93 11.57 -7.79
C ALA A 128 18.73 13.00 -8.33
N ILE A 129 17.87 13.79 -7.69
CA ILE A 129 17.62 15.20 -8.05
C ILE A 129 18.89 16.02 -7.80
N ALA A 130 19.52 15.84 -6.63
CA ALA A 130 20.75 16.52 -6.28
C ALA A 130 21.91 16.08 -7.20
N SER A 131 22.02 14.77 -7.48
CA SER A 131 23.06 14.23 -8.37
C SER A 131 22.95 14.75 -9.81
N HIS A 132 21.73 15.01 -10.30
CA HIS A 132 21.48 15.50 -11.66
C HIS A 132 21.07 16.98 -11.71
N ARG A 133 21.33 17.75 -10.63
CA ARG A 133 20.89 19.15 -10.49
C ARG A 133 21.25 20.01 -11.70
N GLN A 134 22.50 19.96 -12.15
CA GLN A 134 22.95 20.77 -13.29
C GLN A 134 22.33 20.31 -14.61
N ALA A 135 22.16 19.01 -14.80
CA ALA A 135 21.55 18.46 -16.00
C ALA A 135 20.07 18.86 -16.12
N LEU A 136 19.32 18.88 -15.01
CA LEU A 136 17.90 19.25 -14.97
C LEU A 136 17.63 20.73 -15.28
N LYS A 137 18.64 21.60 -15.15
CA LYS A 137 18.56 23.01 -15.56
C LYS A 137 18.62 23.18 -17.08
N LEU A 138 19.13 22.19 -17.81
CA LEU A 138 19.19 22.25 -19.26
C LEU A 138 17.78 22.14 -19.86
N PRO A 139 17.50 22.82 -20.98
CA PRO A 139 16.23 22.69 -21.67
C PRO A 139 15.93 21.26 -22.07
N GLU A 140 14.64 20.88 -22.04
CA GLU A 140 14.15 19.58 -22.54
C GLU A 140 14.77 18.38 -21.81
N THR A 141 14.99 18.52 -20.50
CA THR A 141 15.57 17.44 -19.68
C THR A 141 14.66 17.02 -18.54
N ALA A 142 14.74 15.73 -18.20
CA ALA A 142 14.02 15.14 -17.08
C ALA A 142 14.70 13.88 -16.51
N LEU A 143 14.29 13.49 -15.31
CA LEU A 143 14.52 12.18 -14.74
C LEU A 143 13.26 11.33 -14.88
N MET A 144 13.41 10.02 -15.07
CA MET A 144 12.30 9.07 -15.15
C MET A 144 12.36 8.08 -13.99
N ASP A 145 11.21 7.69 -13.46
CA ASP A 145 11.12 6.70 -12.39
C ASP A 145 11.37 5.29 -12.92
N THR A 146 12.33 4.58 -12.32
CA THR A 146 12.68 3.19 -12.66
C THR A 146 11.55 2.21 -12.43
N GLN A 147 10.58 2.56 -11.58
CA GLN A 147 9.39 1.75 -11.29
C GLN A 147 8.17 2.15 -12.14
N SER A 148 8.39 2.92 -13.20
CA SER A 148 7.36 3.16 -14.22
C SER A 148 7.04 1.85 -14.94
N ARG A 149 5.82 1.73 -15.45
CA ARG A 149 5.35 0.51 -16.12
C ARG A 149 6.07 0.31 -17.45
N ALA A 150 6.22 -0.94 -17.88
CA ALA A 150 6.94 -1.30 -19.10
C ALA A 150 6.43 -0.59 -20.38
N GLU A 151 5.18 -0.12 -20.39
CA GLU A 151 4.59 0.60 -21.51
C GLU A 151 5.27 1.93 -21.81
N VAL A 152 6.00 2.54 -20.86
CA VAL A 152 6.77 3.77 -21.10
C VAL A 152 8.01 3.52 -21.97
N GLY A 153 8.44 2.27 -22.12
CA GLY A 153 9.64 1.87 -22.86
C GLY A 153 10.88 1.84 -21.97
N PRO A 154 12.09 1.79 -22.57
CA PRO A 154 13.34 1.72 -21.82
C PRO A 154 13.53 2.97 -20.95
N ILE A 155 14.14 2.77 -19.77
CA ILE A 155 14.31 3.80 -18.73
C ILE A 155 15.79 3.89 -18.37
N GLU A 156 16.53 4.65 -19.16
CA GLU A 156 17.96 4.89 -18.98
C GLU A 156 18.34 6.33 -19.40
N ALA A 157 19.47 6.79 -18.89
CA ALA A 157 20.00 8.11 -19.25
C ALA A 157 20.41 8.12 -20.73
N GLY A 158 20.14 9.24 -21.41
CA GLY A 158 20.46 9.43 -22.83
C GLY A 158 19.27 9.20 -23.76
N ILE A 159 18.20 8.55 -23.31
CA ILE A 159 16.98 8.37 -24.11
C ILE A 159 16.38 9.72 -24.48
N VAL A 160 16.03 9.85 -25.75
CA VAL A 160 15.27 10.98 -26.27
C VAL A 160 13.91 10.47 -26.70
N SER A 161 12.85 11.12 -26.23
CA SER A 161 11.49 10.82 -26.63
C SER A 161 10.65 12.10 -26.74
N GLU A 162 9.32 11.95 -26.77
CA GLU A 162 8.36 13.04 -26.79
C GLU A 162 7.54 13.06 -25.50
N LEU A 163 7.51 14.21 -24.85
CA LEU A 163 6.57 14.55 -23.78
C LEU A 163 5.70 15.67 -24.30
N ALA A 164 4.38 15.53 -24.23
CA ALA A 164 3.50 16.61 -24.69
C ALA A 164 3.70 16.91 -26.20
N ASP A 165 4.00 15.89 -27.00
CA ASP A 165 4.35 15.98 -28.44
C ASP A 165 5.57 16.89 -28.73
N ARG A 166 6.40 17.15 -27.70
CA ARG A 166 7.64 17.92 -27.78
C ARG A 166 8.81 17.06 -27.33
N ARG A 167 9.96 17.26 -27.96
CA ARG A 167 11.18 16.52 -27.64
C ARG A 167 11.54 16.67 -26.16
N ILE A 168 11.99 15.58 -25.54
CA ILE A 168 12.56 15.57 -24.19
C ILE A 168 13.67 14.51 -24.11
N ARG A 169 14.67 14.74 -23.25
CA ARG A 169 15.80 13.85 -23.00
C ARG A 169 15.86 13.43 -21.54
N LEU A 170 16.01 12.14 -21.30
CA LEU A 170 16.25 11.60 -19.97
C LEU A 170 17.72 11.79 -19.61
N VAL A 171 17.99 12.50 -18.52
CA VAL A 171 19.36 12.75 -18.04
C VAL A 171 19.77 11.81 -16.91
N GLY A 172 18.82 11.03 -16.39
CA GLY A 172 19.03 10.10 -15.30
C GLY A 172 17.71 9.45 -14.88
N THR A 173 17.78 8.66 -13.82
CA THR A 173 16.63 7.94 -13.27
C THR A 173 16.52 8.16 -11.76
N PHE A 174 15.35 7.88 -11.21
CA PHE A 174 15.11 7.85 -9.77
C PHE A 174 14.16 6.70 -9.44
N THR A 175 13.99 6.39 -8.15
CA THR A 175 13.08 5.31 -7.72
C THR A 175 12.08 5.87 -6.74
N MET A 176 10.80 5.82 -7.09
CA MET A 176 9.70 6.16 -6.19
C MET A 176 8.64 5.07 -6.19
N GLY A 177 8.15 4.67 -7.37
CA GLY A 177 7.00 3.78 -7.53
C GLY A 177 5.85 4.50 -8.25
N THR A 178 4.99 3.74 -8.92
CA THR A 178 3.79 4.30 -9.56
C THR A 178 2.61 4.20 -8.59
N ASP A 179 1.64 5.07 -8.81
CA ASP A 179 0.31 4.99 -8.22
C ASP A 179 -0.74 4.97 -9.34
N PHE A 180 -2.02 4.97 -8.99
CA PHE A 180 -3.08 4.95 -10.00
C PHE A 180 -3.29 6.33 -10.65
N ALA A 181 -2.76 7.40 -10.06
CA ALA A 181 -2.86 8.75 -10.60
C ALA A 181 -1.66 9.09 -11.51
N SER A 182 -0.48 8.49 -11.30
CA SER A 182 0.66 8.65 -12.20
C SER A 182 0.51 7.95 -13.55
N GLY A 183 -0.60 7.22 -13.75
CA GLY A 183 -0.92 6.50 -14.97
C GLY A 183 0.07 5.35 -15.19
N ASN A 184 1.15 5.63 -15.92
CA ASN A 184 2.16 4.66 -16.31
C ASN A 184 3.55 4.97 -15.75
N GLY A 185 3.77 6.12 -15.10
CA GLY A 185 5.08 6.45 -14.56
C GLY A 185 5.21 7.88 -14.02
N ASN A 186 6.36 8.16 -13.42
CA ASN A 186 6.68 9.49 -12.90
C ASN A 186 7.90 10.08 -13.60
N LEU A 187 7.83 11.37 -13.86
CA LEU A 187 8.90 12.13 -14.49
C LEU A 187 9.18 13.38 -13.65
N ILE A 188 10.45 13.63 -13.32
CA ILE A 188 10.88 14.83 -12.59
C ILE A 188 11.60 15.78 -13.54
N MET A 189 11.22 17.05 -13.56
CA MET A 189 11.90 18.09 -14.35
C MET A 189 12.05 19.39 -13.56
N SER A 190 12.80 20.34 -14.12
CA SER A 190 12.83 21.69 -13.58
C SER A 190 11.51 22.42 -13.80
N ASP A 191 11.17 23.31 -12.89
CA ASP A 191 10.06 24.27 -13.00
C ASP A 191 10.15 25.14 -14.27
N GLN A 192 11.37 25.48 -14.71
CA GLN A 192 11.62 26.13 -16.00
C GLN A 192 11.23 25.26 -17.19
N ASN A 193 11.62 23.97 -17.20
CA ASN A 193 11.15 23.05 -18.23
C ASN A 193 9.63 22.89 -18.18
N PHE A 194 9.04 22.79 -16.99
CA PHE A 194 7.59 22.69 -16.84
C PHE A 194 6.85 23.82 -17.56
N LEU A 195 7.24 25.08 -17.35
CA LEU A 195 6.60 26.18 -18.08
C LEU A 195 6.85 26.13 -19.59
N ARG A 196 8.01 25.63 -20.05
CA ARG A 196 8.24 25.41 -21.49
C ARG A 196 7.23 24.44 -22.11
N TYR A 197 6.80 23.40 -21.38
CA TYR A 197 5.83 22.42 -21.89
C TYR A 197 4.36 22.83 -21.65
N PHE A 198 4.08 23.56 -20.55
CA PHE A 198 2.72 23.71 -20.03
C PHE A 198 2.20 25.14 -19.92
N ALA A 199 3.01 26.18 -20.18
CA ALA A 199 2.55 27.58 -20.04
C ALA A 199 1.31 27.89 -20.89
N ASP A 200 1.30 27.43 -22.15
CA ASP A 200 0.27 27.74 -23.14
C ASP A 200 -0.75 26.61 -23.36
N ARG A 201 -0.82 25.63 -22.44
CA ARG A 201 -1.73 24.48 -22.58
C ARG A 201 -3.03 24.70 -21.81
N GLY A 202 -4.15 24.79 -22.54
CA GLY A 202 -5.51 24.84 -22.00
C GLY A 202 -6.25 26.16 -22.29
N PRO A 203 -7.51 26.28 -21.85
CA PRO A 203 -8.22 27.57 -21.74
C PRO A 203 -7.42 28.58 -20.89
N GLU A 204 -7.72 29.87 -20.97
CA GLU A 204 -6.96 30.90 -20.23
C GLU A 204 -6.85 30.65 -18.72
N GLU A 205 -7.86 30.01 -18.13
CA GLU A 205 -7.91 29.64 -16.71
C GLU A 205 -6.91 28.54 -16.32
N ASP A 206 -6.43 27.76 -17.29
CA ASP A 206 -5.46 26.67 -17.11
C ASP A 206 -4.02 27.08 -17.47
N LYS A 207 -3.81 28.31 -17.94
CA LYS A 207 -2.47 28.84 -18.27
C LYS A 207 -1.55 28.74 -17.07
N ARG A 208 -0.40 28.07 -17.25
CA ARG A 208 0.59 27.87 -16.18
C ARG A 208 1.60 29.01 -16.15
N SER A 209 1.86 29.52 -14.96
CA SER A 209 2.80 30.62 -14.73
C SER A 209 3.52 30.41 -13.40
N PHE A 210 4.70 31.03 -13.25
CA PHE A 210 5.39 31.10 -11.95
C PHE A 210 4.61 31.89 -10.89
N ALA A 211 3.55 32.61 -11.27
CA ALA A 211 2.67 33.30 -10.32
C ALA A 211 1.80 32.33 -9.50
N THR A 212 1.58 31.10 -9.98
CA THR A 212 0.79 30.07 -9.31
C THR A 212 1.65 28.84 -9.01
N VAL A 213 1.18 27.98 -8.10
CA VAL A 213 1.81 26.71 -7.70
C VAL A 213 0.73 25.68 -7.40
N ASP A 214 1.01 24.39 -7.58
CA ASP A 214 0.05 23.33 -7.28
C ASP A 214 0.12 22.90 -5.81
N ILE A 215 1.34 22.72 -5.30
CA ILE A 215 1.62 22.26 -3.95
C ILE A 215 2.76 23.07 -3.36
N GLY A 216 2.55 23.57 -2.14
CA GLY A 216 3.56 24.18 -1.30
C GLY A 216 4.07 23.21 -0.26
N VAL A 217 5.38 23.05 -0.17
CA VAL A 217 6.03 22.23 0.87
C VAL A 217 6.81 23.17 1.78
N VAL A 218 6.41 23.26 3.05
CA VAL A 218 7.02 24.16 4.02
C VAL A 218 7.91 23.36 4.96
N LYS A 219 9.18 23.74 5.01
CA LYS A 219 10.20 23.19 5.90
C LYS A 219 10.34 24.06 7.13
N LEU A 220 10.23 23.46 8.30
CA LEU A 220 10.40 24.14 9.58
C LEU A 220 11.84 24.06 10.07
N ALA A 221 12.24 25.06 10.84
CA ALA A 221 13.50 25.06 11.57
C ALA A 221 13.48 23.98 12.67
N PRO A 222 14.63 23.35 12.98
CA PRO A 222 14.71 22.35 14.04
C PRO A 222 14.13 22.84 15.37
N GLY A 223 13.31 22.02 16.02
CA GLY A 223 12.67 22.35 17.31
C GLY A 223 11.34 23.12 17.21
N THR A 224 10.91 23.51 16.01
CA THR A 224 9.62 24.20 15.81
C THR A 224 8.45 23.22 16.01
N ASN A 225 7.45 23.60 16.80
CA ASN A 225 6.23 22.81 16.96
C ASN A 225 5.34 22.91 15.70
N VAL A 226 5.18 21.78 15.01
CA VAL A 226 4.43 21.71 13.73
C VAL A 226 2.98 22.15 13.90
N GLU A 227 2.26 21.64 14.89
CA GLU A 227 0.83 21.91 15.07
C GLU A 227 0.56 23.39 15.37
N ARG A 228 1.39 23.99 16.21
CA ARG A 228 1.34 25.43 16.51
C ARG A 228 1.60 26.24 15.25
N MET A 229 2.61 25.88 14.47
CA MET A 229 2.91 26.58 13.23
C MET A 229 1.80 26.45 12.18
N VAL A 230 1.21 25.27 12.03
CA VAL A 230 0.04 25.05 11.17
C VAL A 230 -1.11 25.96 11.57
N LYS A 231 -1.40 26.09 12.87
CA LYS A 231 -2.44 26.99 13.38
C LYS A 231 -2.12 28.45 13.03
N THR A 232 -0.91 28.91 13.34
CA THR A 232 -0.47 30.29 13.04
C THR A 232 -0.58 30.62 11.55
N LEU A 233 -0.10 29.72 10.68
CA LEU A 233 -0.17 29.90 9.23
C LEU A 233 -1.62 29.88 8.72
N ARG A 234 -2.48 29.02 9.28
CA ARG A 234 -3.90 28.96 8.93
C ARG A 234 -4.66 30.22 9.34
N ASP A 235 -4.33 30.79 10.48
CA ASP A 235 -5.00 31.99 11.01
C ASP A 235 -4.55 33.26 10.27
N THR A 236 -3.35 33.26 9.68
CA THR A 236 -2.76 34.46 9.05
C THR A 236 -2.80 34.45 7.52
N LEU A 237 -2.64 33.28 6.88
CA LEU A 237 -2.72 33.18 5.42
C LEU A 237 -4.18 33.33 4.97
N PRO A 238 -4.44 33.93 3.79
CA PRO A 238 -5.80 34.05 3.30
C PRO A 238 -6.50 32.70 3.09
N ASN A 239 -7.83 32.73 3.16
CA ASN A 239 -8.68 31.54 3.09
C ASN A 239 -8.71 30.84 1.70
N ASP A 240 -7.87 31.25 0.75
CA ASP A 240 -7.72 30.61 -0.56
C ASP A 240 -6.85 29.33 -0.51
N VAL A 241 -6.08 29.17 0.57
CA VAL A 241 -5.25 27.98 0.80
C VAL A 241 -5.71 27.17 2.01
N LEU A 242 -5.39 25.88 1.96
CA LEU A 242 -5.51 24.95 3.07
C LEU A 242 -4.11 24.61 3.56
N VAL A 243 -3.86 24.88 4.84
CA VAL A 243 -2.59 24.60 5.52
C VAL A 243 -2.79 23.45 6.49
N MET A 244 -1.98 22.41 6.33
CA MET A 244 -2.03 21.19 7.14
C MET A 244 -0.61 20.71 7.46
N ALA A 245 -0.45 20.02 8.57
CA ALA A 245 0.75 19.21 8.78
C ALA A 245 0.80 18.12 7.69
N ARG A 246 2.00 17.71 7.28
CA ARG A 246 2.17 16.59 6.36
C ARG A 246 1.65 15.31 7.02
N ASP A 247 2.15 15.03 8.22
CA ASP A 247 1.81 13.88 9.06
C ASP A 247 0.89 14.26 10.22
N GLY A 248 0.53 13.27 11.04
CA GLY A 248 -0.35 13.43 12.20
C GLY A 248 -1.82 13.14 11.89
N GLU A 249 -2.64 13.10 12.94
CA GLU A 249 -4.06 12.70 12.86
C GLU A 249 -4.88 13.64 11.94
N ASN A 250 -4.60 14.94 12.01
CA ASN A 250 -5.19 15.97 11.15
C ASN A 250 -4.29 16.35 9.96
N GLY A 251 -3.33 15.48 9.63
CA GLY A 251 -2.35 15.69 8.58
C GLY A 251 -2.88 15.42 7.17
N PHE A 252 -2.15 15.91 6.18
CA PHE A 252 -2.48 15.74 4.78
C PHE A 252 -2.44 14.27 4.33
N VAL A 253 -1.50 13.47 4.87
CA VAL A 253 -1.39 12.03 4.58
C VAL A 253 -2.65 11.26 4.99
N ILE A 254 -3.19 11.53 6.19
CA ILE A 254 -4.41 10.87 6.67
C ILE A 254 -5.63 11.33 5.87
N ARG A 255 -5.72 12.62 5.55
CA ARG A 255 -6.78 13.15 4.69
C ARG A 255 -6.78 12.49 3.32
N GLU A 256 -5.60 12.36 2.68
CA GLU A 256 -5.47 11.74 1.37
C GLU A 256 -5.88 10.27 1.44
N ARG A 257 -5.38 9.51 2.43
CA ARG A 257 -5.79 8.12 2.67
C ARG A 257 -7.31 7.99 2.83
N LYS A 258 -7.91 8.84 3.66
CA LYS A 258 -9.35 8.85 3.92
C LYS A 258 -10.16 9.17 2.67
N TYR A 259 -9.71 10.16 1.88
CA TYR A 259 -10.34 10.50 0.61
C TYR A 259 -10.41 9.25 -0.29
N TRP A 260 -9.30 8.53 -0.45
CA TRP A 260 -9.27 7.32 -1.26
C TRP A 260 -10.11 6.18 -0.68
N GLN A 261 -10.19 6.05 0.65
CA GLN A 261 -11.04 5.05 1.30
C GLN A 261 -12.54 5.32 1.14
N GLU A 262 -12.96 6.59 1.19
CA GLU A 262 -14.37 6.98 1.15
C GLU A 262 -14.89 7.19 -0.28
N ASN A 263 -14.04 7.67 -1.19
CA ASN A 263 -14.44 7.98 -2.57
C ASN A 263 -14.19 6.83 -3.55
N THR A 264 -13.62 5.72 -3.08
CA THR A 264 -13.49 4.50 -3.90
C THR A 264 -14.18 3.31 -3.24
N ASN A 265 -14.89 2.52 -4.05
CA ASN A 265 -15.50 1.27 -3.59
C ASN A 265 -14.47 0.15 -3.36
N ILE A 266 -13.17 0.44 -3.49
CA ILE A 266 -12.10 -0.55 -3.44
C ILE A 266 -12.02 -1.16 -2.04
N GLY A 267 -12.11 -0.34 -0.99
CA GLY A 267 -12.11 -0.85 0.39
C GLY A 267 -13.26 -1.82 0.65
N PHE A 268 -14.45 -1.54 0.11
CA PHE A 268 -15.60 -2.43 0.21
C PHE A 268 -15.42 -3.73 -0.59
N VAL A 269 -15.02 -3.63 -1.87
CA VAL A 269 -14.86 -4.82 -2.73
C VAL A 269 -13.78 -5.76 -2.20
N PHE A 270 -12.60 -5.24 -1.86
CA PHE A 270 -11.51 -6.08 -1.37
C PHE A 270 -11.72 -6.58 0.05
N SER A 271 -12.44 -5.83 0.91
CA SER A 271 -12.83 -6.35 2.22
C SER A 271 -13.83 -7.50 2.08
N LEU A 272 -14.82 -7.39 1.18
CA LEU A 272 -15.74 -8.49 0.87
C LEU A 272 -15.00 -9.73 0.34
N LEU A 273 -14.05 -9.55 -0.59
CA LEU A 273 -13.22 -10.65 -1.11
C LEU A 273 -12.35 -11.27 -0.03
N THR A 274 -11.79 -10.46 0.87
CA THR A 274 -11.02 -10.95 2.03
C THR A 274 -11.91 -11.76 2.96
N SER A 275 -13.13 -11.30 3.25
CA SER A 275 -14.12 -12.03 4.04
C SER A 275 -14.53 -13.34 3.37
N MET A 276 -14.75 -13.35 2.05
CA MET A 276 -15.02 -14.59 1.32
C MET A 276 -13.85 -15.57 1.43
N GLY A 277 -12.61 -15.10 1.28
CA GLY A 277 -11.41 -15.91 1.49
C GLY A 277 -11.32 -16.50 2.91
N PHE A 278 -11.69 -15.71 3.92
CA PHE A 278 -11.79 -16.15 5.30
C PHE A 278 -12.86 -17.25 5.47
N PHE A 279 -14.06 -17.09 4.92
CA PHE A 279 -15.11 -18.11 5.00
C PHE A 279 -14.76 -19.40 4.25
N VAL A 280 -14.15 -19.28 3.06
CA VAL A 280 -13.63 -20.43 2.32
C VAL A 280 -12.58 -21.16 3.17
N GLY A 281 -11.70 -20.42 3.84
CA GLY A 281 -10.75 -20.97 4.79
C GLY A 281 -11.41 -21.70 5.96
N ILE A 282 -12.49 -21.15 6.54
CA ILE A 282 -13.25 -21.83 7.59
C ILE A 282 -13.76 -23.19 7.09
N ILE A 283 -14.37 -23.22 5.90
CA ILE A 283 -14.96 -24.44 5.32
C ILE A 283 -13.88 -25.49 5.06
N LEU A 284 -12.75 -25.10 4.46
CA LEU A 284 -11.64 -26.00 4.17
C LEU A 284 -11.05 -26.60 5.46
N VAL A 285 -10.75 -25.77 6.45
CA VAL A 285 -10.20 -26.24 7.73
C VAL A 285 -11.22 -27.08 8.50
N TYR A 286 -12.50 -26.72 8.44
CA TYR A 286 -13.57 -27.52 9.04
C TYR A 286 -13.61 -28.91 8.40
N GLN A 287 -13.55 -29.00 7.07
CA GLN A 287 -13.57 -30.29 6.38
C GLN A 287 -12.36 -31.14 6.74
N ILE A 288 -11.17 -30.53 6.78
CA ILE A 288 -9.93 -31.20 7.20
C ILE A 288 -10.05 -31.76 8.61
N LEU A 289 -10.41 -30.92 9.59
CA LEU A 289 -10.51 -31.32 10.99
C LEU A 289 -11.66 -32.30 11.23
N TYR A 290 -12.79 -32.13 10.54
CA TYR A 290 -13.91 -33.06 10.65
C TYR A 290 -13.53 -34.46 10.16
N THR A 291 -12.89 -34.56 8.99
CA THR A 291 -12.43 -35.86 8.50
C THR A 291 -11.37 -36.45 9.43
N ASP A 292 -10.49 -35.63 10.01
CA ASP A 292 -9.47 -36.11 10.94
C ASP A 292 -10.06 -36.67 12.24
N VAL A 293 -11.07 -35.98 12.78
CA VAL A 293 -11.79 -36.44 13.96
C VAL A 293 -12.61 -37.70 13.67
N ALA A 294 -13.20 -37.79 12.48
CA ALA A 294 -13.98 -38.95 12.07
C ALA A 294 -13.11 -40.20 11.92
N ASP A 295 -11.92 -40.07 11.33
CA ASP A 295 -11.01 -41.22 11.14
C ASP A 295 -10.49 -41.79 12.47
N HIS A 296 -10.31 -40.94 13.47
CA HIS A 296 -9.87 -41.34 14.82
C HIS A 296 -11.04 -41.54 15.80
N TRP A 297 -12.28 -41.66 15.33
CA TRP A 297 -13.45 -41.76 16.19
C TRP A 297 -13.41 -42.97 17.13
N ALA A 298 -12.93 -44.12 16.65
CA ALA A 298 -12.79 -45.32 17.47
C ALA A 298 -11.81 -45.12 18.64
N GLU A 299 -10.74 -44.36 18.41
CA GLU A 299 -9.75 -44.00 19.44
C GLU A 299 -10.34 -43.02 20.46
N TYR A 300 -11.16 -42.07 19.99
CA TYR A 300 -11.88 -41.16 20.88
C TYR A 300 -12.97 -41.86 21.70
N ALA A 301 -13.66 -42.84 21.13
CA ALA A 301 -14.65 -43.65 21.82
C ALA A 301 -14.02 -44.49 22.94
N THR A 302 -12.86 -45.10 22.69
CA THR A 302 -12.10 -45.84 23.72
C THR A 302 -11.57 -44.92 24.83
N LEU A 303 -11.04 -43.74 24.49
CA LEU A 303 -10.67 -42.72 25.49
C LEU A 303 -11.86 -42.31 26.35
N LYS A 304 -13.03 -42.12 25.75
CA LYS A 304 -14.26 -41.79 26.48
C LYS A 304 -14.71 -42.93 27.39
N ALA A 305 -14.59 -44.19 26.96
CA ALA A 305 -14.86 -45.38 27.77
C ALA A 305 -13.91 -45.50 28.97
N MET A 306 -12.66 -45.03 28.84
CA MET A 306 -11.70 -44.92 29.95
C MET A 306 -11.96 -43.74 30.91
N GLY A 307 -13.02 -42.95 30.69
CA GLY A 307 -13.44 -41.86 31.58
C GLY A 307 -12.95 -40.46 31.19
N TYR A 308 -12.38 -40.27 30.00
CA TYR A 308 -11.99 -38.93 29.53
C TYR A 308 -13.23 -38.08 29.20
N LYS A 309 -13.21 -36.82 29.63
CA LYS A 309 -14.31 -35.85 29.42
C LYS A 309 -14.32 -35.34 27.97
N ASN A 310 -15.49 -34.98 27.44
CA ASN A 310 -15.62 -34.33 26.12
C ASN A 310 -14.74 -33.07 25.96
N GLY A 311 -14.51 -32.33 27.05
CA GLY A 311 -13.63 -31.16 27.04
C GLY A 311 -12.14 -31.49 26.78
N TYR A 312 -11.71 -32.71 27.08
CA TYR A 312 -10.36 -33.17 26.73
C TYR A 312 -10.23 -33.34 25.22
N LEU A 313 -11.20 -34.01 24.59
CA LEU A 313 -11.24 -34.21 23.13
C LEU A 313 -11.30 -32.87 22.39
N LEU A 314 -12.14 -31.94 22.87
CA LEU A 314 -12.17 -30.57 22.35
C LEU A 314 -10.78 -29.90 22.47
N GLY A 315 -10.08 -30.09 23.59
CA GLY A 315 -8.74 -29.57 23.80
C GLY A 315 -7.71 -30.12 22.80
N VAL A 316 -7.80 -31.39 22.41
CA VAL A 316 -6.92 -32.00 21.40
C VAL A 316 -7.13 -31.35 20.04
N VAL A 317 -8.39 -31.26 19.57
CA VAL A 317 -8.68 -30.66 18.26
C VAL A 317 -8.36 -29.16 18.22
N MET A 318 -8.53 -28.45 19.35
CA MET A 318 -8.10 -27.05 19.44
C MET A 318 -6.58 -26.89 19.34
N GLN A 319 -5.80 -27.84 19.87
CA GLN A 319 -4.35 -27.87 19.69
C GLN A 319 -3.98 -28.19 18.23
N GLU A 320 -4.70 -29.09 17.56
CA GLU A 320 -4.49 -29.38 16.14
C GLU A 320 -4.76 -28.14 15.28
N ALA A 321 -5.88 -27.45 15.53
CA ALA A 321 -6.22 -26.19 14.88
C ALA A 321 -5.16 -25.11 15.09
N LEU A 322 -4.61 -24.99 16.31
CA LEU A 322 -3.51 -24.07 16.61
C LEU A 322 -2.25 -24.43 15.79
N ILE A 323 -1.84 -25.70 15.78
CA ILE A 323 -0.67 -26.17 15.05
C ILE A 323 -0.83 -25.89 13.56
N LEU A 324 -1.99 -26.23 12.98
CA LEU A 324 -2.30 -25.97 11.58
C LEU A 324 -2.31 -24.47 11.26
N SER A 325 -2.83 -23.63 12.16
CA SER A 325 -2.86 -22.17 11.97
C SER A 325 -1.45 -21.60 11.87
N VAL A 326 -0.53 -22.00 12.75
CA VAL A 326 0.85 -21.49 12.76
C VAL A 326 1.64 -22.05 11.58
N LEU A 327 1.60 -23.37 11.39
CA LEU A 327 2.41 -24.02 10.36
C LEU A 327 1.87 -23.77 8.94
N GLY A 328 0.55 -23.63 8.77
CA GLY A 328 -0.06 -23.29 7.48
C GLY A 328 0.10 -21.82 7.12
N PHE A 329 0.22 -20.93 8.12
CA PHE A 329 0.46 -19.51 7.87
C PHE A 329 1.84 -19.22 7.28
N ILE A 330 2.87 -19.96 7.68
CA ILE A 330 4.25 -19.81 7.17
C ILE A 330 4.33 -19.91 5.64
N PRO A 331 3.90 -21.02 4.98
CA PRO A 331 3.93 -21.10 3.53
C PRO A 331 3.00 -20.08 2.87
N GLY A 332 1.86 -19.75 3.50
CA GLY A 332 0.97 -18.70 3.02
C GLY A 332 1.68 -17.34 2.90
N VAL A 333 2.35 -16.90 3.97
CA VAL A 333 3.14 -15.65 3.98
C VAL A 333 4.28 -15.70 2.96
N LEU A 334 5.03 -16.80 2.90
CA LEU A 334 6.16 -16.93 1.98
C LEU A 334 5.73 -16.79 0.51
N VAL A 335 4.65 -17.47 0.13
CA VAL A 335 4.13 -17.40 -1.25
C VAL A 335 3.51 -16.02 -1.50
N SER A 336 2.80 -15.43 -0.53
CA SER A 336 2.27 -14.07 -0.66
C SER A 336 3.39 -13.03 -0.84
N GLN A 337 4.52 -13.18 -0.15
CA GLN A 337 5.66 -12.27 -0.30
C GLN A 337 6.24 -12.38 -1.72
N LEU A 338 6.39 -13.60 -2.25
CA LEU A 338 6.80 -13.80 -3.63
C LEU A 338 5.84 -13.11 -4.61
N LEU A 339 4.53 -13.32 -4.44
CA LEU A 339 3.51 -12.71 -5.29
C LEU A 339 3.47 -11.19 -5.16
N TYR A 340 3.70 -10.62 -3.97
CA TYR A 340 3.80 -9.18 -3.78
C TYR A 340 4.99 -8.58 -4.53
N THR A 341 6.15 -9.23 -4.48
CA THR A 341 7.32 -8.76 -5.24
C THR A 341 7.07 -8.84 -6.75
N ALA A 342 6.46 -9.93 -7.22
CA ALA A 342 6.10 -10.10 -8.64
C ALA A 342 5.07 -9.05 -9.09
N ALA A 343 4.02 -8.83 -8.28
CA ALA A 343 2.98 -7.86 -8.56
C ALA A 343 3.52 -6.42 -8.52
N GLY A 344 4.38 -6.10 -7.54
CA GLY A 344 5.05 -4.81 -7.45
C GLY A 344 5.92 -4.52 -8.67
N ASN A 345 6.74 -5.48 -9.10
CA ASN A 345 7.57 -5.33 -10.29
C ASN A 345 6.76 -5.21 -11.59
N ALA A 346 5.64 -5.94 -11.69
CA ALA A 346 4.80 -5.92 -12.89
C ALA A 346 3.92 -4.66 -13.01
N THR A 347 3.46 -4.13 -11.87
CA THR A 347 2.50 -3.01 -11.85
C THR A 347 3.12 -1.67 -11.47
N GLY A 348 4.30 -1.69 -10.85
CA GLY A 348 4.98 -0.56 -10.20
C GLY A 348 4.33 -0.12 -8.87
N LEU A 349 3.24 -0.79 -8.44
CA LEU A 349 2.50 -0.46 -7.22
C LEU A 349 3.27 -0.89 -5.97
N PHE A 350 2.99 -0.20 -4.88
CA PHE A 350 3.68 -0.39 -3.62
C PHE A 350 3.06 -1.47 -2.73
N PHE A 351 3.47 -2.72 -2.93
CA PHE A 351 3.10 -3.81 -2.04
C PHE A 351 4.04 -3.86 -0.83
N GLN A 352 3.49 -3.64 0.37
CA GLN A 352 4.24 -3.74 1.62
C GLN A 352 3.65 -4.78 2.58
N MET A 353 4.52 -5.70 3.02
CA MET A 353 4.28 -6.54 4.19
C MET A 353 4.77 -5.82 5.45
N THR A 354 3.89 -5.04 6.07
CA THR A 354 4.19 -4.45 7.38
C THR A 354 3.94 -5.47 8.49
N PRO A 355 4.67 -5.39 9.63
CA PRO A 355 4.46 -6.28 10.75
C PRO A 355 3.00 -6.28 11.24
N GLU A 356 2.38 -5.10 11.29
CA GLU A 356 0.97 -4.95 11.66
C GLU A 356 0.02 -5.75 10.77
N ARG A 357 0.23 -5.74 9.44
CA ARG A 357 -0.59 -6.51 8.49
C ARG A 357 -0.43 -8.01 8.69
N ILE A 358 0.81 -8.46 8.90
CA ILE A 358 1.11 -9.87 9.17
C ILE A 358 0.42 -10.30 10.46
N THR A 359 0.53 -9.52 11.53
CA THR A 359 -0.09 -9.82 12.83
C THR A 359 -1.61 -9.85 12.72
N ASN A 360 -2.24 -8.89 12.04
CA ASN A 360 -3.69 -8.86 11.85
C ASN A 360 -4.21 -10.10 11.11
N LEU A 361 -3.52 -10.51 10.04
CA LEU A 361 -3.90 -11.71 9.29
C LEU A 361 -3.57 -13.01 10.03
N LEU A 362 -2.52 -13.03 10.85
CA LEU A 362 -2.23 -14.16 11.74
C LEU A 362 -3.36 -14.35 12.77
N ILE A 363 -3.82 -13.26 13.38
CA ILE A 363 -4.95 -13.28 14.32
C ILE A 363 -6.21 -13.78 13.61
N ALA A 364 -6.51 -13.28 12.40
CA ALA A 364 -7.63 -13.77 11.60
C ALA A 364 -7.51 -15.27 11.31
N THR A 365 -6.32 -15.74 10.91
CA THR A 365 -6.06 -17.17 10.63
C THR A 365 -6.26 -18.03 11.89
N PHE A 366 -5.83 -17.55 13.05
CA PHE A 366 -6.04 -18.22 14.32
C PHE A 366 -7.53 -18.33 14.65
N ILE A 367 -8.29 -17.24 14.52
CA ILE A 367 -9.75 -17.22 14.75
C ILE A 367 -10.44 -18.19 13.78
N MET A 368 -10.07 -18.16 12.50
CA MET A 368 -10.60 -19.07 11.47
C MET A 368 -10.42 -20.54 11.88
N CYS A 369 -9.21 -20.95 12.25
CA CYS A 369 -8.92 -22.33 12.64
C CYS A 369 -9.65 -22.74 13.93
N LEU A 370 -9.73 -21.86 14.93
CA LEU A 370 -10.47 -22.13 16.17
C LEU A 370 -11.97 -22.33 15.91
N VAL A 371 -12.58 -21.47 15.10
CA VAL A 371 -14.00 -21.56 14.74
C VAL A 371 -14.26 -22.87 14.00
N SER A 372 -13.44 -23.21 13.01
CA SER A 372 -13.54 -24.48 12.28
C SER A 372 -13.41 -25.70 13.19
N GLY A 373 -12.43 -25.69 14.09
CA GLY A 373 -12.22 -26.78 15.06
C GLY A 373 -13.39 -26.94 16.03
N ALA A 374 -13.94 -25.83 16.54
CA ALA A 374 -15.13 -25.86 17.39
C ALA A 374 -16.33 -26.51 16.68
N ILE A 375 -16.56 -26.14 15.42
CA ILE A 375 -17.69 -26.64 14.63
C ILE A 375 -17.49 -28.13 14.31
N ALA A 376 -16.27 -28.54 13.92
CA ALA A 376 -15.94 -29.93 13.63
C ALA A 376 -16.22 -30.84 14.82
N VAL A 377 -15.71 -30.47 16.01
CA VAL A 377 -15.94 -31.27 17.24
C VAL A 377 -17.41 -31.32 17.61
N ARG A 378 -18.13 -30.20 17.54
CA ARG A 378 -19.56 -30.16 17.91
C ARG A 378 -20.38 -31.10 17.03
N LYS A 379 -20.08 -31.16 15.73
CA LYS A 379 -20.78 -32.05 14.79
C LYS A 379 -20.54 -33.52 15.11
N VAL A 380 -19.29 -33.89 15.39
CA VAL A 380 -18.92 -35.29 15.69
C VAL A 380 -19.49 -35.74 17.04
N GLN A 381 -19.56 -34.86 18.04
CA GLN A 381 -20.18 -35.18 19.33
C GLN A 381 -21.70 -35.41 19.28
N THR A 382 -22.38 -34.88 18.26
CA THR A 382 -23.82 -35.06 18.05
C THR A 382 -24.18 -36.30 17.25
N THR A 383 -23.21 -36.96 16.64
CA THR A 383 -23.42 -38.22 15.93
C THR A 383 -23.50 -39.38 16.93
N ASP A 384 -24.52 -40.23 16.81
CA ASP A 384 -24.75 -41.33 17.75
C ASP A 384 -23.60 -42.34 17.65
N PRO A 385 -22.94 -42.74 18.76
CA PRO A 385 -21.90 -43.76 18.73
C PRO A 385 -22.34 -45.08 18.06
N ALA A 386 -23.65 -45.37 18.07
CA ALA A 386 -24.22 -46.55 17.44
C ALA A 386 -24.24 -46.51 15.90
N ASP A 387 -24.13 -45.33 15.27
CA ASP A 387 -24.14 -45.20 13.80
C ASP A 387 -22.79 -45.56 13.15
N VAL A 388 -21.75 -45.83 13.97
CA VAL A 388 -20.37 -46.08 13.50
C VAL A 388 -19.92 -47.53 13.75
N PHE A 389 -20.76 -48.36 14.39
CA PHE A 389 -20.48 -49.77 14.65
C PHE A 389 -21.31 -50.70 13.77
#